data_AF-A0A250IPW3-F1
#
_entry.id   AF-A0A250IPW3-F1
#
_cell.length_a   1.000
_cell.length_b   1.000
_cell.length_c   1.000
_cell.angle_alpha   90.00
_cell.angle_beta   90.00
_cell.angle_gamma   90.00
#
_symmetry.space_group_name_H-M   'P 1'
#
loop_
_entity.id
_entity.type
_entity.pdbx_description
1 polymer ?
#
loop_
_entity_poly.entity_id
_entity_poly.type
_entity_poly.pdbx_seq_one_letter_code
_entity_poly.pdbx_strand_id
1 'polypeptide(L)'
;MRKKRLGDLLRERELVDGTQLRAALGVHHKWGVPLGQVVVDLGFCTAQQVLALMAEQAQLPTVDLDAEVLDRDLVDVLPVHVAESCRVIPLRQEGPRDSVLVVATEAPGDPLALDEVARVTGKARVVSVLATDASISQAIERLYYPHLVGAKRPVEPIELPEAEEALPLVHGRAECLMLDGLLQRQSEMSVEDGHGLPVMKPLTDELPLDARLTEREMPRVLVALPRKTREPEVWVYGWGSGATRGLMRLLEESGLRARVARTEDVRKAGERTVVLTPLQSIESVKRKGVRARLVVAGRGREAERARELGAHSFLSGPLCADALIDTLREHLAAGHETPSRRAG
;
A
#
# COMPACT_ATOMS: atom_id res chain seq x y z
N MET A 1 -5.28 32.44 22.85
CA MET A 1 -3.88 32.61 22.42
C MET A 1 -3.70 31.90 21.08
N ARG A 2 -3.06 32.52 20.07
CA ARG A 2 -2.79 31.84 18.79
C ARG A 2 -1.79 30.70 19.05
N LYS A 3 -2.14 29.48 18.64
CA LYS A 3 -1.22 28.33 18.64
C LYS A 3 0.00 28.73 17.81
N LYS A 4 1.20 28.74 18.41
CA LYS A 4 2.43 29.06 17.68
C LYS A 4 2.60 28.04 16.55
N ARG A 5 3.01 28.49 15.37
CA ARG A 5 3.21 27.59 14.23
C ARG A 5 4.51 26.82 14.45
N LEU A 6 4.56 25.58 13.95
CA LEU A 6 5.77 24.75 14.04
C LEU A 6 7.00 25.47 13.46
N GLY A 7 6.84 26.22 12.36
CA GLY A 7 7.93 27.00 11.76
C GLY A 7 8.47 28.10 12.68
N ASP A 8 7.60 28.74 13.47
CA ASP A 8 8.01 29.76 14.43
C ASP A 8 8.76 29.10 15.60
N LEU A 9 8.25 27.96 16.09
CA LEU A 9 8.88 27.18 17.16
C LEU A 9 10.26 26.65 16.76
N LEU A 10 10.41 26.16 15.53
CA LEU A 10 11.70 25.71 14.99
C LEU A 10 12.74 26.84 14.98
N ARG A 11 12.33 28.08 14.67
CA ARG A 11 13.21 29.25 14.68
C ARG A 11 13.49 29.75 16.09
N GLU A 12 12.48 29.77 16.96
CA GLU A 12 12.62 30.18 18.37
C GLU A 12 13.56 29.26 19.16
N ARG A 13 13.60 27.96 18.81
CA ARG A 13 14.53 26.99 19.40
C ARG A 13 15.88 26.91 18.68
N GLU A 14 16.14 27.81 17.73
CA GLU A 14 17.38 27.86 16.94
C GLU A 14 17.71 26.54 16.23
N LEU A 15 16.71 25.68 15.99
CA LEU A 15 16.87 24.42 15.27
C LEU A 15 17.00 24.63 13.77
N VAL A 16 16.43 25.72 13.26
CA VAL A 16 16.56 26.16 11.87
C VAL A 16 16.79 27.66 11.79
N ASP A 17 17.61 28.09 10.84
CA ASP A 17 17.74 29.49 10.50
C ASP A 17 16.63 29.97 9.54
N GLY A 18 16.56 31.29 9.31
CA GLY A 18 15.55 31.87 8.43
C GLY A 18 15.64 31.44 6.96
N THR A 19 16.82 31.05 6.49
CA THR A 19 17.04 30.56 5.13
C THR A 19 16.63 29.10 4.98
N GLN A 20 17.01 28.25 5.94
CA GLN A 20 16.61 26.85 6.05
C GLN A 20 15.09 26.72 6.19
N LEU A 21 14.46 27.56 7.03
CA LEU A 21 13.01 27.58 7.17
C LEU A 21 12.30 27.97 5.87
N ARG A 22 12.81 28.96 5.13
CA ARG A 22 12.27 29.33 3.81
C ARG A 22 12.39 28.19 2.81
N ALA A 23 13.54 27.51 2.77
CA ALA A 23 13.74 26.35 1.91
C ALA A 23 12.76 25.21 2.24
N ALA A 24 12.60 24.89 3.52
CA ALA A 24 11.65 23.87 3.99
C ALA A 24 10.20 24.25 3.68
N LEU A 25 9.81 25.52 3.88
CA LEU A 25 8.47 26.00 3.54
C LEU A 25 8.21 25.95 2.02
N GLY A 26 9.22 26.22 1.20
CA GLY A 26 9.13 26.08 -0.25
C GLY A 26 8.77 24.65 -0.66
N VAL A 27 9.41 23.65 -0.07
CA VAL A 27 9.10 22.22 -0.32
C VAL A 27 7.72 21.87 0.25
N HIS A 28 7.40 22.28 1.48
CA HIS A 28 6.09 22.06 2.10
C HIS A 28 4.93 22.58 1.22
N HIS A 29 5.02 23.82 0.73
CA HIS A 29 3.98 24.42 -0.09
C HIS A 29 3.89 23.83 -1.49
N LYS A 30 5.04 23.51 -2.10
CA LYS A 30 5.09 22.93 -3.44
C LYS A 30 4.52 21.52 -3.49
N TRP A 31 4.75 20.71 -2.45
CA TRP A 31 4.43 19.27 -2.46
C TRP A 31 3.31 18.87 -1.49
N GLY A 32 2.84 19.77 -0.64
CA GLY A 32 1.81 19.47 0.36
C GLY A 32 2.25 18.49 1.45
N VAL A 33 3.56 18.30 1.63
CA VAL A 33 4.17 17.38 2.61
C VAL A 33 4.29 18.09 3.96
N PRO A 34 4.04 17.45 5.12
CA PRO A 34 4.14 18.10 6.42
C PRO A 34 5.51 18.77 6.67
N LEU A 35 5.50 20.00 7.19
CA LEU A 35 6.73 20.77 7.42
C LEU A 35 7.74 20.04 8.33
N GLY A 36 7.24 19.34 9.36
CA GLY A 36 8.07 18.54 10.27
C GLY A 36 8.85 17.45 9.54
N GLN A 37 8.20 16.75 8.62
CA GLN A 37 8.85 15.74 7.77
C GLN A 37 9.91 16.38 6.86
N VAL A 38 9.57 17.51 6.25
CA VAL A 38 10.49 18.22 5.34
C VAL A 38 11.78 18.64 6.03
N VAL A 39 11.71 19.20 7.25
CA VAL A 39 12.94 19.63 7.96
C VAL A 39 13.81 18.45 8.39
N VAL A 40 13.22 17.26 8.61
CA VAL A 40 13.97 16.03 8.86
C VAL A 40 14.60 15.50 7.57
N ASP A 41 13.86 15.48 6.47
CA ASP A 41 14.34 15.00 5.17
C ASP A 41 15.47 15.87 4.60
N LEU A 42 15.41 17.18 4.83
CA LEU A 42 16.47 18.12 4.47
C LEU A 42 17.67 18.07 5.43
N GLY A 43 17.59 17.29 6.51
CA GLY A 43 18.65 17.13 7.50
C GLY A 43 18.85 18.34 8.42
N PHE A 44 17.87 19.24 8.51
CA PHE A 44 17.95 20.41 9.39
C PHE A 44 17.63 20.04 10.84
N CYS A 45 16.70 19.11 11.06
CA CYS A 45 16.32 18.64 12.38
C CYS A 45 16.30 17.11 12.45
N THR A 46 16.42 16.56 13.65
CA THR A 46 16.13 15.14 13.92
C THR A 46 14.63 14.91 14.16
N ALA A 47 14.16 13.68 13.95
CA ALA A 47 12.76 13.32 14.21
C ALA A 47 12.37 13.57 15.68
N GLN A 48 13.27 13.30 16.63
CA GLN A 48 13.08 13.56 18.06
C GLN A 48 12.92 15.05 18.38
N GLN A 49 13.72 15.92 17.76
CA GLN A 49 13.60 17.37 17.95
C GLN A 49 12.25 17.89 17.43
N VAL A 50 11.81 17.40 16.27
CA VAL A 50 10.51 17.76 15.71
C VAL A 50 9.37 17.24 16.60
N LEU A 51 9.47 16.00 17.08
CA LEU A 51 8.50 15.41 18.00
C LEU A 51 8.35 16.24 19.29
N ALA A 52 9.47 16.63 19.90
CA ALA A 52 9.48 17.43 21.12
C ALA A 52 8.79 18.80 20.92
N LEU A 53 9.02 19.46 19.78
CA LEU A 53 8.34 20.71 19.43
C LEU A 53 6.85 20.51 19.21
N MET A 54 6.45 19.45 18.51
CA MET A 54 5.04 19.15 18.27
C MET A 54 4.31 18.81 19.57
N ALA A 55 4.98 18.13 20.48
CA ALA A 55 4.50 17.84 21.83
C ALA A 55 4.30 19.11 22.66
N GLU A 56 5.26 20.04 22.62
CA GLU A 56 5.11 21.37 23.23
C GLU A 56 3.92 22.12 22.63
N GLN A 57 3.77 22.11 21.31
CA GLN A 57 2.67 22.77 20.62
C GLN A 57 1.30 22.13 20.93
N ALA A 58 1.27 20.82 21.14
CA ALA A 58 0.07 20.04 21.46
C ALA A 58 -0.22 19.98 22.96
N GLN A 59 0.73 20.36 23.82
CA GLN A 59 0.70 20.17 25.28
C GLN A 59 0.48 18.70 25.67
N LEU A 60 1.08 17.78 24.90
CA LEU A 60 1.04 16.35 25.15
C LEU A 60 2.42 15.84 25.55
N PRO A 61 2.51 14.84 26.44
CA PRO A 61 3.79 14.20 26.76
C PRO A 61 4.31 13.39 25.57
N THR A 62 5.61 13.13 25.55
CA THR A 62 6.26 12.21 24.60
C THR A 62 6.65 10.92 25.30
N VAL A 63 6.71 9.83 24.56
CA VAL A 63 7.18 8.53 25.03
C VAL A 63 8.22 7.97 24.07
N ASP A 64 9.25 7.32 24.62
CA ASP A 64 10.18 6.53 23.85
C ASP A 64 9.72 5.07 23.86
N LEU A 65 9.09 4.63 22.76
CA LEU A 65 8.59 3.27 22.64
C LEU A 65 9.72 2.23 22.57
N ASP A 66 10.93 2.63 22.21
CA ASP A 66 12.05 1.70 22.08
C ASP A 66 12.56 1.24 23.44
N ALA A 67 12.41 2.09 24.47
CA ALA A 67 12.75 1.80 25.87
C ALA A 67 11.58 1.24 26.70
N GLU A 68 10.34 1.36 26.21
CA GLU A 68 9.14 0.87 26.89
C GLU A 68 8.96 -0.65 26.79
N VAL A 69 8.50 -1.26 27.88
CA VAL A 69 8.12 -2.68 27.93
C VAL A 69 6.62 -2.76 27.67
N LEU A 70 6.24 -3.14 26.45
CA LEU A 70 4.84 -3.25 26.06
C LEU A 70 4.21 -4.52 26.65
N ASP A 71 3.11 -4.33 27.37
CA ASP A 71 2.30 -5.43 27.90
C ASP A 71 1.58 -6.15 26.76
N ARG A 72 1.75 -7.48 26.70
CA ARG A 72 1.17 -8.33 25.64
C ARG A 72 -0.33 -8.48 25.78
N ASP A 73 -0.87 -8.32 26.98
CA ASP A 73 -2.31 -8.45 27.23
C ASP A 73 -3.10 -7.31 26.54
N LEU A 74 -2.41 -6.22 26.15
CA LEU A 74 -3.01 -5.13 25.39
C LEU A 74 -3.33 -5.48 23.94
N VAL A 75 -2.81 -6.59 23.41
CA VAL A 75 -3.14 -7.11 22.07
C VAL A 75 -4.63 -7.48 21.98
N ASP A 76 -5.20 -7.99 23.07
CA ASP A 76 -6.63 -8.35 23.13
C ASP A 76 -7.53 -7.13 23.28
N VAL A 77 -6.99 -6.02 23.78
CA VAL A 77 -7.73 -4.77 24.00
C VAL A 77 -7.87 -4.00 22.70
N LEU A 78 -6.79 -3.86 21.93
CA LEU A 78 -6.78 -3.13 20.67
C LEU A 78 -6.44 -4.07 19.51
N PRO A 79 -7.38 -4.33 18.58
CA PRO A 79 -7.09 -5.15 17.41
C PRO A 79 -6.02 -4.55 16.50
N VAL A 80 -5.15 -5.41 15.94
CA VAL A 80 -4.03 -4.98 15.07
C VAL A 80 -4.44 -4.09 13.90
N HIS A 81 -5.56 -4.37 13.24
CA HIS A 81 -6.03 -3.58 12.11
C HIS A 81 -6.36 -2.14 12.49
N VAL A 82 -6.83 -1.91 13.73
CA VAL A 82 -7.06 -0.56 14.26
C VAL A 82 -5.73 0.10 14.62
N ALA A 83 -4.82 -0.63 15.28
CA ALA A 83 -3.49 -0.13 15.60
C ALA A 83 -2.74 0.36 14.34
N GLU A 84 -2.81 -0.41 13.25
CA GLU A 84 -2.18 -0.06 11.96
C GLU A 84 -2.89 1.09 11.25
N SER A 85 -4.21 1.04 11.12
CA SER A 85 -4.97 2.06 10.37
C SER A 85 -5.01 3.41 11.08
N CYS A 86 -5.19 3.41 12.40
CA CYS A 86 -5.18 4.60 13.24
C CYS A 86 -3.78 5.05 13.65
N ARG A 87 -2.73 4.27 13.33
CA ARG A 87 -1.33 4.55 13.70
C ARG A 87 -1.18 4.81 15.21
N VAL A 88 -1.68 3.87 16.01
CA VAL A 88 -1.65 3.94 17.48
C VAL A 88 -1.14 2.65 18.10
N ILE A 89 -0.56 2.76 19.30
CA ILE A 89 -0.14 1.63 20.12
C ILE A 89 -0.71 1.75 21.52
N PRO A 90 -1.35 0.70 22.07
CA PRO A 90 -1.78 0.71 23.46
C PRO A 90 -0.56 0.58 24.37
N LEU A 91 -0.50 1.40 25.42
CA LEU A 91 0.61 1.39 26.39
C LEU A 91 0.21 0.77 27.72
N ARG A 92 -0.98 1.14 28.22
CA ARG A 92 -1.52 0.65 29.50
C ARG A 92 -2.98 1.02 29.65
N GLN A 93 -3.65 0.31 30.56
CA GLN A 93 -5.00 0.61 31.00
C GLN A 93 -4.95 1.25 32.40
N GLU A 94 -5.84 2.21 32.64
CA GLU A 94 -5.91 2.96 33.90
C GLU A 94 -7.35 3.16 34.37
N GLY A 95 -7.47 3.52 35.65
CA GLY A 95 -8.74 3.90 36.26
C GLY A 95 -9.59 2.70 36.74
N PRO A 96 -10.77 2.97 37.29
CA PRO A 96 -11.66 1.92 37.77
C PRO A 96 -12.13 1.05 36.60
N ARG A 97 -11.99 -0.27 36.73
CA ARG A 97 -12.36 -1.28 35.72
C ARG A 97 -11.72 -1.04 34.35
N ASP A 98 -10.47 -0.58 34.31
CA ASP A 98 -9.72 -0.36 33.07
C ASP A 98 -10.46 0.57 32.08
N SER A 99 -11.12 1.60 32.60
CA SER A 99 -11.98 2.50 31.82
C SER A 99 -11.20 3.50 30.96
N VAL A 100 -9.92 3.72 31.25
CA VAL A 100 -9.05 4.63 30.50
C VAL A 100 -7.97 3.84 29.79
N LEU A 101 -7.81 4.07 28.49
CA LEU A 101 -6.71 3.50 27.71
C LEU A 101 -5.69 4.57 27.36
N VAL A 102 -4.44 4.36 27.73
CA VAL A 102 -3.32 5.21 27.29
C VAL A 102 -2.76 4.65 26.00
N VAL A 103 -2.66 5.49 24.98
CA VAL A 103 -2.13 5.12 23.66
C VAL A 103 -1.00 6.05 23.23
N ALA A 104 0.01 5.50 22.57
CA ALA A 104 0.98 6.26 21.81
C ALA A 104 0.46 6.50 20.39
N THR A 105 0.62 7.72 19.87
CA THR A 105 0.19 8.12 18.52
C THR A 105 1.21 9.05 17.86
N GLU A 106 1.15 9.15 16.53
CA GLU A 106 1.98 10.07 15.74
C GLU A 106 1.60 11.52 16.06
N ALA A 107 2.54 12.47 15.93
CA ALA A 107 2.27 13.89 16.06
C ALA A 107 1.89 14.54 14.71
N PRO A 108 0.85 15.39 14.62
CA PRO A 108 -0.11 15.79 15.64
C PRO A 108 -1.34 14.86 15.59
N GLY A 109 -1.44 13.90 16.52
CA GLY A 109 -2.39 12.78 16.45
C GLY A 109 -3.80 13.15 16.01
N ASP A 110 -4.40 12.29 15.18
CA ASP A 110 -5.72 12.48 14.61
C ASP A 110 -6.82 12.24 15.67
N PRO A 111 -7.62 13.26 16.03
CA PRO A 111 -8.71 13.08 17.00
C PRO A 111 -9.72 12.02 16.55
N LEU A 112 -9.97 11.89 15.25
CA LEU A 112 -10.90 10.88 14.71
C LEU A 112 -10.35 9.47 14.91
N ALA A 113 -9.04 9.29 14.84
CA ALA A 113 -8.39 8.03 15.12
C ALA A 113 -8.54 7.64 16.60
N LEU A 114 -8.44 8.61 17.52
CA LEU A 114 -8.65 8.37 18.95
C LEU A 114 -10.10 8.03 19.29
N ASP A 115 -11.07 8.67 18.63
CA ASP A 115 -12.50 8.36 18.78
C ASP A 115 -12.82 6.94 18.28
N GLU A 116 -12.24 6.54 17.16
CA GLU A 116 -12.37 5.17 16.62
C GLU A 116 -11.79 4.14 17.57
N VAL A 117 -10.61 4.41 18.14
CA VAL A 117 -9.99 3.56 19.16
C VAL A 117 -10.90 3.43 20.37
N ALA A 118 -11.46 4.53 20.89
CA ALA A 118 -12.40 4.49 22.02
C ALA A 118 -13.63 3.64 21.71
N ARG A 119 -14.19 3.79 20.50
CA ARG A 119 -15.36 3.05 20.03
C ARG A 119 -15.12 1.55 19.91
N VAL A 120 -13.98 1.14 19.35
CA VAL A 120 -13.64 -0.28 19.15
C VAL A 120 -13.29 -0.95 20.48
N THR A 121 -12.53 -0.26 21.33
CA THR A 121 -12.06 -0.80 22.62
C THR A 121 -13.13 -0.77 23.72
N GLY A 122 -14.24 -0.05 23.49
CA GLY A 122 -15.31 0.15 24.49
C GLY A 122 -14.87 0.97 25.70
N LYS A 123 -13.76 1.71 25.58
CA LYS A 123 -13.17 2.46 26.70
C LYS A 123 -13.85 3.81 26.85
N ALA A 124 -14.09 4.21 28.10
CA ALA A 124 -14.77 5.47 28.39
C ALA A 124 -13.92 6.69 28.03
N ARG A 125 -12.59 6.54 28.06
CA ARG A 125 -11.64 7.61 27.71
C ARG A 125 -10.37 7.03 27.11
N VAL A 126 -9.87 7.68 26.06
CA VAL A 126 -8.55 7.41 25.49
C VAL A 126 -7.66 8.62 25.76
N VAL A 127 -6.47 8.38 26.30
CA VAL A 127 -5.45 9.40 26.56
C VAL A 127 -4.27 9.16 25.64
N SER A 128 -3.86 10.17 24.90
CA SER A 128 -2.75 10.05 23.94
C SER A 128 -1.44 10.61 24.49
N VAL A 129 -0.36 9.91 24.14
CA VAL A 129 1.02 10.37 24.26
C VAL A 129 1.66 10.33 22.88
N LEU A 130 2.67 11.16 22.63
CA LEU A 130 3.27 11.29 21.30
C LEU A 130 4.53 10.44 21.18
N ALA A 131 4.66 9.75 20.05
CA ALA A 131 5.86 9.01 19.67
C ALA A 131 6.21 9.28 18.20
N THR A 132 7.43 8.91 17.78
CA THR A 132 7.81 9.02 16.37
C THR A 132 7.10 7.94 15.53
N ASP A 133 6.83 8.24 14.24
CA ASP A 133 6.22 7.27 13.31
C ASP A 133 7.03 5.97 13.20
N ALA A 134 8.36 6.08 13.21
CA ALA A 134 9.26 4.93 13.18
C ALA A 134 9.11 4.06 14.43
N SER A 135 9.09 4.68 15.62
CA SER A 135 8.91 3.96 16.89
C SER A 135 7.53 3.31 16.99
N ILE A 136 6.47 3.94 16.47
CA ILE A 136 5.13 3.34 16.42
C ILE A 136 5.12 2.12 15.52
N SER A 137 5.69 2.23 14.32
CA SER A 137 5.76 1.12 13.36
C SER A 137 6.52 -0.07 13.95
N GLN A 138 7.67 0.17 14.60
CA GLN A 138 8.42 -0.88 15.29
C GLN A 138 7.66 -1.45 16.49
N ALA A 139 6.95 -0.62 17.25
CA ALA A 139 6.13 -1.08 18.37
C ALA A 139 4.98 -1.99 17.91
N ILE A 140 4.34 -1.69 16.77
CA ILE A 140 3.31 -2.57 16.17
C ILE A 140 3.93 -3.93 15.82
N GLU A 141 5.09 -3.93 15.17
CA GLU A 141 5.81 -5.17 14.84
C GLU A 141 6.16 -5.99 16.08
N ARG A 142 6.69 -5.36 17.13
CA ARG A 142 7.05 -6.04 18.38
C ARG A 142 5.86 -6.60 19.13
N LEU A 143 4.75 -5.87 19.17
CA LEU A 143 3.58 -6.22 19.97
C LEU A 143 2.69 -7.26 19.28
N TYR A 144 2.36 -7.05 18.00
CA TYR A 144 1.43 -7.91 17.25
C TYR A 144 2.11 -8.99 16.40
N TYR A 145 3.39 -8.80 16.04
CA TYR A 145 4.15 -9.74 15.20
C TYR A 145 5.45 -10.24 15.84
N PRO A 146 5.42 -10.76 17.09
CA PRO A 146 6.63 -11.12 17.83
C PRO A 146 7.46 -12.24 17.17
N HIS A 147 6.85 -13.04 16.28
CA HIS A 147 7.52 -14.10 15.52
C HIS A 147 8.35 -13.56 14.33
N LEU A 148 8.16 -12.29 13.95
CA LEU A 148 8.98 -11.63 12.92
C LEU A 148 10.21 -10.95 13.53
N VAL A 149 10.15 -10.59 14.81
CA VAL A 149 11.25 -9.98 15.55
C VAL A 149 12.33 -11.03 15.84
N GLY A 150 13.39 -11.02 15.03
CA GLY A 150 14.50 -11.99 15.15
C GLY A 150 14.56 -13.05 14.06
N ALA A 151 13.62 -13.06 13.12
CA ALA A 151 13.68 -13.91 11.93
C ALA A 151 14.72 -13.39 10.90
N LYS A 152 15.99 -13.27 11.31
CA LYS A 152 17.10 -13.58 10.42
C LYS A 152 17.08 -15.10 10.23
N ARG A 153 16.12 -15.63 9.47
CA ARG A 153 16.36 -16.94 8.88
C ARG A 153 17.62 -16.75 8.03
N PRO A 154 18.68 -17.55 8.22
CA PRO A 154 19.60 -17.77 7.12
C PRO A 154 18.68 -18.20 5.99
N VAL A 155 18.60 -17.39 4.94
CA VAL A 155 18.08 -17.90 3.67
C VAL A 155 19.17 -18.85 3.24
N GLU A 156 19.14 -20.08 3.75
CA GLU A 156 19.78 -21.18 3.04
C GLU A 156 19.14 -21.11 1.65
N PRO A 157 19.94 -20.85 0.61
CA PRO A 157 19.44 -20.85 -0.74
C PRO A 157 18.71 -22.18 -0.91
N ILE A 158 17.42 -22.13 -1.22
CA ILE A 158 16.73 -23.33 -1.65
C ILE A 158 17.47 -23.70 -2.93
N GLU A 159 18.24 -24.79 -2.88
CA GLU A 159 18.80 -25.41 -4.07
C GLU A 159 17.60 -25.86 -4.89
N LEU A 160 17.29 -25.06 -5.92
CA LEU A 160 16.32 -25.45 -6.92
C LEU A 160 16.97 -26.63 -7.66
N PRO A 161 16.31 -27.80 -7.73
CA PRO A 161 16.82 -28.89 -8.55
C PRO A 161 17.01 -28.36 -9.97
N GLU A 162 18.19 -28.63 -10.53
CA GLU A 162 18.48 -28.32 -11.93
C GLU A 162 17.37 -28.92 -12.79
N ALA A 163 16.94 -28.17 -13.79
CA ALA A 163 15.61 -28.22 -14.40
C ALA A 163 15.24 -29.49 -15.22
N GLU A 164 15.60 -30.69 -14.79
CA GLU A 164 15.35 -31.93 -15.54
C GLU A 164 14.60 -33.06 -14.81
N GLU A 165 14.22 -32.92 -13.53
CA GLU A 165 13.24 -33.86 -12.96
C GLU A 165 11.81 -33.32 -13.09
N ALA A 166 11.10 -33.88 -14.08
CA ALA A 166 9.71 -33.59 -14.40
C ALA A 166 8.81 -33.71 -13.16
N LEU A 167 8.42 -32.56 -12.60
CA LEU A 167 7.31 -32.47 -11.67
C LEU A 167 6.04 -32.99 -12.37
N PRO A 168 5.38 -34.04 -11.87
CA PRO A 168 4.12 -34.48 -12.44
C PRO A 168 3.07 -33.38 -12.21
N LEU A 169 2.66 -32.72 -13.29
CA LEU A 169 1.48 -31.87 -13.27
C LEU A 169 0.26 -32.74 -12.97
N VAL A 170 -0.29 -32.60 -11.77
CA VAL A 170 -1.64 -33.10 -11.48
C VAL A 170 -2.63 -32.17 -12.20
N HIS A 171 -2.98 -32.52 -13.43
CA HIS A 171 -4.13 -31.94 -14.13
C HIS A 171 -5.43 -32.49 -13.50
N GLY A 172 -5.83 -31.89 -12.38
CA GLY A 172 -7.16 -32.06 -11.82
C GLY A 172 -8.18 -31.28 -12.65
N ARG A 173 -9.10 -32.02 -13.28
CA ARG A 173 -10.18 -31.56 -14.17
C ARG A 173 -11.02 -30.44 -13.53
N ALA A 174 -11.13 -29.31 -14.21
CA ALA A 174 -12.24 -28.38 -14.02
C ALA A 174 -13.17 -28.52 -15.24
N GLU A 175 -14.29 -29.20 -15.05
CA GLU A 175 -15.31 -29.37 -16.09
C GLU A 175 -16.23 -28.13 -16.08
N CYS A 176 -16.37 -27.44 -17.20
CA CYS A 176 -17.36 -26.36 -17.37
C CYS A 176 -18.49 -26.84 -18.28
N LEU A 177 -19.74 -26.67 -17.83
CA LEU A 177 -20.96 -27.02 -18.58
C LEU A 177 -21.37 -25.90 -19.54
N MET A 178 -21.88 -26.26 -20.73
CA MET A 178 -22.51 -25.31 -21.66
C MET A 178 -23.94 -24.97 -21.21
N LEU A 179 -24.27 -23.68 -21.19
CA LEU A 179 -25.61 -23.18 -20.82
C LEU A 179 -26.69 -23.51 -21.88
N ASP A 180 -26.31 -23.68 -23.15
CA ASP A 180 -27.27 -23.91 -24.25
C ASP A 180 -27.93 -25.30 -24.22
N GLY A 181 -27.24 -26.32 -23.68
CA GLY A 181 -27.80 -27.66 -23.51
C GLY A 181 -28.85 -27.77 -22.39
N LEU A 182 -28.87 -26.82 -21.46
CA LEU A 182 -29.88 -26.75 -20.38
C LEU A 182 -31.19 -26.10 -20.84
N LEU A 183 -31.17 -25.27 -21.89
CA LEU A 183 -32.35 -24.56 -22.37
C LEU A 183 -33.22 -25.37 -23.33
N GLN A 184 -32.66 -26.36 -24.04
CA GLN A 184 -33.43 -27.20 -24.97
C GLN A 184 -34.16 -28.39 -24.32
N ARG A 185 -34.06 -28.57 -23.00
CA ARG A 185 -34.80 -29.60 -22.24
C ARG A 185 -35.86 -29.04 -21.28
N GLN A 186 -36.33 -27.81 -21.50
CA GLN A 186 -37.50 -27.28 -20.78
C GLN A 186 -38.85 -27.77 -21.31
N SER A 187 -38.91 -28.72 -22.26
CA SER A 187 -40.21 -29.20 -22.75
C SER A 187 -40.83 -30.35 -21.97
N GLU A 188 -40.12 -31.12 -21.14
CA GLU A 188 -40.76 -32.25 -20.42
C GLU A 188 -40.13 -32.51 -19.05
N MET A 189 -40.71 -31.90 -18.00
CA MET A 189 -41.15 -32.55 -16.75
C MET A 189 -41.40 -31.46 -15.69
N SER A 190 -42.66 -31.06 -15.57
CA SER A 190 -43.16 -30.46 -14.34
C SER A 190 -43.08 -31.50 -13.23
N VAL A 191 -42.31 -31.20 -12.18
CA VAL A 191 -42.54 -31.80 -10.87
C VAL A 191 -42.73 -30.63 -9.92
N GLU A 192 -43.99 -30.24 -9.76
CA GLU A 192 -44.43 -29.33 -8.70
C GLU A 192 -44.45 -30.14 -7.40
N ASP A 193 -43.72 -29.71 -6.37
CA ASP A 193 -44.13 -30.06 -5.01
C ASP A 193 -45.43 -29.30 -4.71
N GLY A 194 -46.29 -29.83 -3.82
CA GLY A 194 -47.64 -29.34 -3.53
C GLY A 194 -47.82 -27.87 -3.08
N HIS A 195 -46.77 -27.06 -3.17
CA HIS A 195 -46.73 -25.62 -2.96
C HIS A 195 -46.25 -24.81 -4.19
N GLY A 196 -46.09 -25.43 -5.37
CA GLY A 196 -45.88 -24.73 -6.65
C GLY A 196 -44.50 -24.09 -6.84
N LEU A 197 -43.46 -24.59 -6.15
CA LEU A 197 -42.08 -24.14 -6.35
C LEU A 197 -41.28 -25.19 -7.14
N PRO A 198 -40.39 -24.77 -8.06
CA PRO A 198 -39.57 -25.69 -8.84
C PRO A 198 -38.51 -26.37 -7.96
N VAL A 199 -38.52 -27.71 -7.94
CA VAL A 199 -37.52 -28.51 -7.22
C VAL A 199 -36.27 -28.67 -8.10
N MET A 200 -35.15 -28.06 -7.71
CA MET A 200 -33.86 -28.34 -8.35
C MET A 200 -33.30 -29.66 -7.81
N LYS A 201 -33.00 -30.61 -8.71
CA LYS A 201 -32.26 -31.83 -8.35
C LYS A 201 -30.81 -31.46 -7.97
N PRO A 202 -30.23 -32.13 -6.95
CA PRO A 202 -28.85 -31.89 -6.56
C PRO A 202 -27.88 -32.24 -7.70
N LEU A 203 -26.80 -31.46 -7.80
CA LEU A 203 -25.75 -31.55 -8.82
C LEU A 203 -24.80 -32.74 -8.59
N THR A 204 -25.32 -33.87 -8.10
CA THR A 204 -24.54 -35.07 -7.73
C THR A 204 -24.72 -36.22 -8.70
N ASP A 205 -25.68 -36.14 -9.62
CA ASP A 205 -25.82 -37.12 -10.69
C ASP A 205 -24.76 -36.85 -11.76
N GLU A 206 -23.74 -37.71 -11.83
CA GLU A 206 -22.70 -37.62 -12.86
C GLU A 206 -23.33 -37.67 -14.26
N LEU A 207 -23.03 -36.66 -15.07
CA LEU A 207 -23.49 -36.63 -16.46
C LEU A 207 -22.86 -37.77 -17.27
N PRO A 208 -23.64 -38.40 -18.17
CA PRO A 208 -23.16 -39.48 -19.01
C PRO A 208 -22.02 -39.00 -19.91
N LEU A 209 -21.05 -39.90 -20.13
CA LEU A 209 -19.74 -39.59 -20.75
C LEU A 209 -19.85 -39.01 -22.16
N ASP A 210 -20.93 -39.30 -22.88
CA ASP A 210 -21.23 -38.83 -24.23
C ASP A 210 -21.69 -37.36 -24.27
N ALA A 211 -22.14 -36.81 -23.14
CA ALA A 211 -22.48 -35.39 -23.01
C ALA A 211 -21.26 -34.52 -22.64
N ARG A 212 -20.09 -35.12 -22.41
CA ARG A 212 -18.85 -34.41 -22.05
C ARG A 212 -18.04 -34.12 -23.31
N LEU A 213 -17.82 -32.84 -23.61
CA LEU A 213 -16.99 -32.44 -24.75
C LEU A 213 -15.52 -32.71 -24.48
N THR A 214 -14.82 -33.26 -25.46
CA THR A 214 -13.36 -33.37 -25.42
C THR A 214 -12.68 -32.10 -25.95
N GLU A 215 -11.41 -31.85 -25.57
CA GLU A 215 -10.63 -30.68 -26.02
C GLU A 215 -10.59 -30.51 -27.55
N ARG A 216 -10.71 -31.61 -28.31
CA ARG A 216 -10.74 -31.61 -29.77
C ARG A 216 -12.07 -31.15 -30.38
N GLU A 217 -13.16 -31.34 -29.65
CA GLU A 217 -14.53 -31.03 -30.08
C GLU A 217 -14.97 -29.64 -29.62
N MET A 218 -14.18 -29.02 -28.76
CA MET A 218 -14.41 -27.67 -28.26
C MET A 218 -14.20 -26.67 -29.42
N PRO A 219 -15.23 -25.89 -29.82
CA PRO A 219 -15.03 -24.88 -30.84
C PRO A 219 -13.99 -23.88 -30.33
N ARG A 220 -12.91 -23.70 -31.09
CA ARG A 220 -11.91 -22.67 -30.79
C ARG A 220 -12.53 -21.31 -31.03
N VAL A 221 -13.22 -20.79 -30.02
CA VAL A 221 -13.67 -19.41 -30.04
C VAL A 221 -12.43 -18.54 -29.92
N LEU A 222 -11.97 -18.01 -31.06
CA LEU A 222 -11.07 -16.86 -31.07
C LEU A 222 -11.89 -15.66 -30.57
N VAL A 223 -12.07 -15.60 -29.25
CA VAL A 223 -12.51 -14.37 -28.60
C VAL A 223 -11.34 -13.42 -28.78
N ALA A 224 -11.41 -12.56 -29.79
CA ALA A 224 -10.68 -11.31 -29.76
C ALA A 224 -11.24 -10.55 -28.55
N LEU A 225 -10.65 -10.79 -27.39
CA LEU A 225 -10.92 -9.99 -26.20
C LEU A 225 -10.81 -8.54 -26.66
N PRO A 226 -11.82 -7.70 -26.46
CA PRO A 226 -11.70 -6.29 -26.80
C PRO A 226 -10.44 -5.82 -26.10
N ARG A 227 -9.39 -5.54 -26.88
CA ARG A 227 -8.20 -4.90 -26.35
C ARG A 227 -8.73 -3.55 -25.93
N LYS A 228 -9.08 -3.39 -24.65
CA LYS A 228 -9.16 -2.08 -24.02
C LYS A 228 -7.81 -1.46 -24.34
N THR A 229 -7.77 -0.60 -25.35
CA THR A 229 -6.72 0.39 -25.54
C THR A 229 -6.82 1.26 -24.29
N ARG A 230 -6.25 0.78 -23.20
CA ARG A 230 -6.00 1.56 -22.01
C ARG A 230 -4.97 2.57 -22.49
N GLU A 231 -5.42 3.80 -22.72
CA GLU A 231 -4.51 4.93 -22.82
C GLU A 231 -3.51 4.82 -21.66
N PRO A 232 -2.22 5.05 -21.91
CA PRO A 232 -1.23 4.86 -20.88
C PRO A 232 -1.51 5.84 -19.75
N GLU A 233 -1.60 5.30 -18.55
CA GLU A 233 -1.96 6.04 -17.35
C GLU A 233 -0.80 5.95 -16.37
N VAL A 234 -0.48 7.07 -15.72
CA VAL A 234 0.52 7.11 -14.66
C VAL A 234 -0.11 6.61 -13.37
N TRP A 235 0.47 5.60 -12.75
CA TRP A 235 -0.02 5.04 -11.49
C TRP A 235 0.84 5.55 -10.35
N VAL A 236 0.24 6.30 -9.43
CA VAL A 236 0.91 6.79 -8.22
C VAL A 236 0.75 5.75 -7.12
N TYR A 237 1.86 5.21 -6.62
CA TYR A 237 1.85 4.12 -5.64
C TYR A 237 2.79 4.39 -4.47
N GLY A 238 2.31 4.14 -3.25
CA GLY A 238 3.15 4.09 -2.04
C GLY A 238 3.50 5.45 -1.42
N TRP A 239 2.89 6.52 -1.89
CA TRP A 239 3.07 7.86 -1.33
C TRP A 239 2.10 8.09 -0.16
N GLY A 240 2.51 8.87 0.84
CA GLY A 240 1.61 9.32 1.91
C GLY A 240 0.42 10.14 1.37
N SER A 241 -0.65 10.28 2.15
CA SER A 241 -1.90 10.91 1.71
C SER A 241 -1.73 12.35 1.19
N GLY A 242 -0.89 13.16 1.86
CA GLY A 242 -0.57 14.53 1.43
C GLY A 242 0.22 14.59 0.13
N ALA A 243 1.30 13.81 0.04
CA ALA A 243 2.14 13.72 -1.15
C ALA A 243 1.37 13.15 -2.37
N THR A 244 0.53 12.14 -2.14
CA THR A 244 -0.36 11.58 -3.16
C THR A 244 -1.27 12.68 -3.74
N ARG A 245 -1.91 13.48 -2.89
CA ARG A 245 -2.78 14.58 -3.34
C ARG A 245 -2.01 15.62 -4.15
N GLY A 246 -0.81 16.00 -3.71
CA GLY A 246 0.05 16.93 -4.44
C GLY A 246 0.49 16.40 -5.81
N LEU A 247 0.92 15.13 -5.87
CA LEU A 247 1.31 14.48 -7.13
C LEU A 247 0.12 14.34 -8.09
N MET A 248 -1.04 13.91 -7.61
CA MET A 248 -2.23 13.78 -8.45
C MET A 248 -2.62 15.12 -9.08
N ARG A 249 -2.63 16.20 -8.28
CA ARG A 249 -2.89 17.56 -8.76
C ARG A 249 -1.86 18.02 -9.80
N LEU A 250 -0.56 17.79 -9.54
CA LEU A 250 0.51 18.16 -10.47
C LEU A 250 0.38 17.44 -11.83
N LEU A 251 0.04 16.15 -11.79
CA LEU A 251 -0.14 15.34 -13.00
C LEU A 251 -1.36 15.80 -13.80
N GLU A 252 -2.48 16.09 -13.13
CA GLU A 252 -3.69 16.64 -13.76
C GLU A 252 -3.44 18.00 -14.39
N GLU A 253 -2.79 18.92 -13.68
CA GLU A 253 -2.42 20.26 -14.20
C GLU A 253 -1.49 20.18 -15.42
N SER A 254 -0.68 19.11 -15.50
CA SER A 254 0.24 18.85 -16.61
C SER A 254 -0.39 18.08 -17.79
N GLY A 255 -1.70 17.77 -17.70
CA GLY A 255 -2.46 17.05 -18.72
C GLY A 255 -2.19 15.53 -18.77
N LEU A 256 -1.53 14.96 -17.76
CA LEU A 256 -1.27 13.52 -17.67
C LEU A 256 -2.45 12.82 -16.99
N ARG A 257 -2.95 11.74 -17.60
CA ARG A 257 -3.92 10.86 -16.94
C ARG A 257 -3.21 10.04 -15.88
N ALA A 258 -3.61 10.23 -14.63
CA ALA A 258 -3.04 9.54 -13.48
C ALA A 258 -4.12 8.96 -12.57
N ARG A 259 -3.77 7.91 -11.84
CA ARG A 259 -4.59 7.36 -10.74
C ARG A 259 -3.73 6.89 -9.59
N VAL A 260 -4.34 6.81 -8.41
CA VAL A 260 -3.75 6.15 -7.25
C VAL A 260 -3.89 4.64 -7.41
N ALA A 261 -2.79 3.92 -7.29
CA ALA A 261 -2.74 2.47 -7.41
C ALA A 261 -2.58 1.81 -6.04
N ARG A 262 -3.20 0.64 -5.86
CA ARG A 262 -2.98 -0.24 -4.71
C ARG A 262 -1.87 -1.24 -4.99
N THR A 263 -1.35 -1.90 -3.95
CA THR A 263 -0.31 -2.94 -4.10
C THR A 263 -0.72 -4.04 -5.09
N GLU A 264 -1.98 -4.45 -5.09
CA GLU A 264 -2.49 -5.45 -6.04
C GLU A 264 -2.54 -4.95 -7.48
N ASP A 265 -2.83 -3.65 -7.68
CA ASP A 265 -2.83 -3.05 -9.01
C ASP A 265 -1.43 -3.12 -9.57
N VAL A 266 -0.42 -2.64 -8.84
CA VAL A 266 0.98 -2.60 -9.28
C VAL A 266 1.49 -4.00 -9.64
N ARG A 267 1.08 -5.04 -8.92
CA ARG A 267 1.42 -6.43 -9.26
C ARG A 267 0.80 -6.92 -10.57
N LYS A 268 -0.41 -6.45 -10.89
CA LYS A 268 -1.14 -6.78 -12.13
C LYS A 268 -0.79 -5.85 -13.29
N ALA A 269 0.02 -4.81 -13.03
CA ALA A 269 0.41 -3.82 -14.03
C ALA A 269 1.24 -4.46 -15.15
N GLY A 270 0.99 -4.05 -16.38
CA GLY A 270 1.73 -4.50 -17.56
C GLY A 270 2.85 -3.52 -17.95
N GLU A 271 3.68 -3.90 -18.90
CA GLU A 271 4.84 -3.13 -19.38
C GLU A 271 4.49 -1.76 -20.00
N ARG A 272 3.21 -1.54 -20.34
CA ARG A 272 2.70 -0.27 -20.86
C ARG A 272 2.27 0.71 -19.77
N THR A 273 2.26 0.28 -18.52
CA THR A 273 1.88 1.09 -17.36
C THR A 273 3.13 1.71 -16.76
N VAL A 274 3.09 3.02 -16.51
CA VAL A 274 4.16 3.74 -15.81
C VAL A 274 3.74 3.90 -14.36
N VAL A 275 4.54 3.39 -13.42
CA VAL A 275 4.27 3.48 -11.98
C VAL A 275 5.28 4.46 -11.35
N LEU A 276 4.76 5.54 -10.77
CA LEU A 276 5.51 6.49 -9.97
C LEU A 276 5.44 6.09 -8.49
N THR A 277 6.59 5.74 -7.91
CA THR A 277 6.63 5.17 -6.56
C THR A 277 7.89 5.57 -5.78
N PRO A 278 7.84 5.76 -4.46
CA PRO A 278 9.05 5.94 -3.69
C PRO A 278 9.77 4.60 -3.51
N LEU A 279 11.09 4.64 -3.37
CA LEU A 279 11.93 3.43 -3.26
C LEU A 279 11.41 2.42 -2.21
N GLN A 280 11.07 2.92 -1.02
CA GLN A 280 10.66 2.08 0.11
C GLN A 280 9.39 1.28 -0.19
N SER A 281 8.46 1.85 -0.96
CA SER A 281 7.21 1.18 -1.29
C SER A 281 7.41 0.07 -2.30
N ILE A 282 8.26 0.26 -3.31
CA ILE A 282 8.48 -0.77 -4.33
C ILE A 282 9.33 -1.94 -3.78
N GLU A 283 10.21 -1.70 -2.81
CA GLU A 283 10.93 -2.75 -2.09
C GLU A 283 9.98 -3.79 -1.47
N SER A 284 8.84 -3.34 -0.93
CA SER A 284 7.83 -4.23 -0.33
C SER A 284 7.11 -5.13 -1.36
N VAL A 285 6.98 -4.67 -2.62
CA VAL A 285 6.21 -5.34 -3.68
C VAL A 285 7.09 -6.28 -4.51
N LYS A 286 8.40 -6.04 -4.59
CA LYS A 286 9.29 -6.70 -5.55
C LYS A 286 9.60 -8.17 -5.26
N ARG A 287 9.30 -8.72 -4.07
CA ARG A 287 9.49 -10.16 -3.76
C ARG A 287 8.74 -11.11 -4.73
N LYS A 288 7.82 -10.61 -5.57
CA LYS A 288 7.02 -11.40 -6.52
C LYS A 288 7.04 -10.89 -7.98
N GLY A 289 7.92 -9.94 -8.34
CA GLY A 289 8.10 -9.41 -9.70
C GLY A 289 7.02 -8.40 -10.15
N VAL A 290 7.45 -7.22 -10.63
CA VAL A 290 6.58 -6.17 -11.20
C VAL A 290 6.97 -5.97 -12.65
N ARG A 291 6.00 -6.04 -13.57
CA ARG A 291 6.22 -5.89 -15.02
C ARG A 291 6.04 -4.45 -15.54
N ALA A 292 5.56 -3.54 -14.71
CA ALA A 292 5.38 -2.14 -15.10
C ALA A 292 6.72 -1.39 -15.27
N ARG A 293 6.66 -0.28 -16.01
CA ARG A 293 7.77 0.67 -16.10
C ARG A 293 7.82 1.46 -14.81
N LEU A 294 8.88 1.28 -14.05
CA LEU A 294 9.04 1.87 -12.72
C LEU A 294 9.81 3.18 -12.80
N VAL A 295 9.17 4.28 -12.39
CA VAL A 295 9.82 5.56 -12.14
C VAL A 295 9.91 5.73 -10.62
N VAL A 296 11.12 5.60 -10.09
CA VAL A 296 11.35 5.56 -8.65
C VAL A 296 11.86 6.91 -8.16
N ALA A 297 11.23 7.43 -7.11
CA ALA A 297 11.70 8.64 -6.43
C ALA A 297 12.39 8.29 -5.10
N GLY A 298 13.49 8.97 -4.78
CA GLY A 298 14.23 8.73 -3.54
C GLY A 298 15.38 9.70 -3.34
N ARG A 299 16.24 9.44 -2.34
CA ARG A 299 17.44 10.25 -2.08
C ARG A 299 18.54 9.92 -3.09
N GLY A 300 19.40 10.87 -3.45
CA GLY A 300 20.45 10.64 -4.47
C GLY A 300 21.30 9.38 -4.28
N ARG A 301 21.65 9.03 -3.03
CA ARG A 301 22.41 7.80 -2.69
C ARG A 301 21.67 6.48 -2.94
N GLU A 302 20.36 6.55 -3.18
CA GLU A 302 19.48 5.40 -3.36
C GLU A 302 19.30 5.01 -4.84
N ALA A 303 19.97 5.72 -5.76
CA ALA A 303 19.85 5.50 -7.20
C ALA A 303 20.29 4.10 -7.65
N GLU A 304 21.39 3.57 -7.10
CA GLU A 304 21.86 2.21 -7.43
C GLU A 304 20.85 1.16 -6.98
N ARG A 305 20.33 1.32 -5.78
CA ARG A 305 19.31 0.44 -5.21
C ARG A 305 18.02 0.47 -6.01
N ALA A 306 17.62 1.63 -6.53
CA ALA A 306 16.49 1.73 -7.44
C ALA A 306 16.72 0.90 -8.73
N ARG A 307 17.93 0.94 -9.31
CA ARG A 307 18.26 0.14 -10.50
C ARG A 307 18.25 -1.36 -10.21
N GLU A 308 18.78 -1.79 -9.07
CA GLU A 308 18.68 -3.19 -8.61
C GLU A 308 17.22 -3.62 -8.47
N LEU A 309 16.33 -2.69 -8.10
CA LEU A 309 14.89 -2.91 -8.02
C LEU A 309 14.16 -2.85 -9.38
N GLY A 310 14.88 -2.74 -10.50
CA GLY A 310 14.30 -2.70 -11.84
C GLY A 310 13.65 -1.36 -12.19
N ALA A 311 14.04 -0.28 -11.50
CA ALA A 311 13.64 1.07 -11.88
C ALA A 311 14.14 1.39 -13.29
N HIS A 312 13.23 1.87 -14.12
CA HIS A 312 13.54 2.35 -15.47
C HIS A 312 14.13 3.75 -15.44
N SER A 313 13.72 4.57 -14.46
CA SER A 313 14.33 5.86 -14.16
C SER A 313 14.26 6.15 -12.67
N PHE A 314 15.19 6.99 -12.21
CA PHE A 314 15.33 7.40 -10.83
C PHE A 314 15.31 8.93 -10.73
N LEU A 315 14.41 9.46 -9.89
CA LEU A 315 14.29 10.88 -9.60
C LEU A 315 14.85 11.15 -8.20
N SER A 316 15.99 11.82 -8.14
CA SER A 316 16.61 12.24 -6.88
C SER A 316 15.82 13.40 -6.25
N GLY A 317 15.56 13.29 -4.95
CA GLY A 317 15.00 14.36 -4.15
C GLY A 317 15.95 15.56 -3.98
N PRO A 318 15.43 16.79 -3.85
CA PRO A 318 14.01 17.15 -3.94
C PRO A 318 13.48 16.99 -5.37
N LEU A 319 12.31 16.37 -5.51
CA LEU A 319 11.70 16.16 -6.84
C LEU A 319 11.50 17.51 -7.52
N CYS A 320 12.01 17.65 -8.75
CA CYS A 320 11.66 18.79 -9.59
C CYS A 320 10.43 18.43 -10.40
N ALA A 321 9.43 19.31 -10.42
CA ALA A 321 8.17 19.08 -11.12
C ALA A 321 8.40 18.87 -12.62
N ASP A 322 9.18 19.74 -13.24
CA ASP A 322 9.49 19.66 -14.68
C ASP A 322 10.23 18.35 -15.01
N ALA A 323 11.26 18.02 -14.23
CA ALA A 323 12.01 16.77 -14.41
C ALA A 323 11.15 15.52 -14.24
N LEU A 324 10.20 15.54 -13.29
CA LEU A 324 9.25 14.45 -13.10
C LEU A 324 8.31 14.31 -14.31
N ILE A 325 7.75 15.42 -14.79
CA ILE A 325 6.82 15.40 -15.92
C ILE A 325 7.52 14.95 -17.21
N ASP A 326 8.72 15.46 -17.47
CA ASP A 326 9.50 15.08 -18.65
C ASP A 326 9.85 13.59 -18.63
N THR A 327 10.32 13.09 -17.48
CA THR A 327 10.63 11.66 -17.30
C THR A 327 9.39 10.78 -17.50
N LEU A 328 8.24 11.21 -16.98
CA LEU A 328 6.99 10.46 -17.16
C LEU A 328 6.54 10.45 -18.63
N ARG A 329 6.61 11.59 -19.32
CA ARG A 329 6.27 11.69 -20.76
C ARG A 329 7.17 10.81 -21.62
N GLU A 330 8.47 10.79 -21.34
CA GLU A 330 9.43 9.91 -22.01
C GLU A 330 9.06 8.43 -21.85
N HIS A 331 8.76 7.98 -20.62
CA HIS A 331 8.40 6.59 -20.39
C HIS A 331 7.01 6.20 -20.90
N LEU A 332 6.06 7.13 -20.92
CA LEU A 332 4.76 6.91 -21.56
C LEU A 332 4.92 6.75 -23.08
N ALA A 333 5.74 7.59 -23.72
CA ALA A 333 6.07 7.49 -25.15
C ALA A 333 6.80 6.16 -25.49
N ALA A 334 7.78 5.77 -24.68
CA ALA A 334 8.49 4.50 -24.85
C ALA A 334 7.60 3.26 -24.63
N GLY A 335 6.50 3.39 -23.87
CA GLY A 335 5.48 2.34 -23.71
C GLY A 335 4.52 2.21 -24.90
N HIS A 336 4.52 3.19 -25.81
CA HIS A 336 3.75 3.15 -27.06
C HIS A 336 4.47 2.41 -28.19
N GLU A 337 5.79 2.52 -28.27
CA GLU A 337 6.61 1.78 -29.23
C GLU A 337 6.63 0.29 -28.87
N THR A 338 5.78 -0.48 -29.53
CA THR A 338 5.84 -1.95 -29.44
C THR A 338 6.92 -2.43 -30.40
N PRO A 339 7.71 -3.48 -30.10
CA PRO A 339 8.62 -4.06 -31.07
C PRO A 339 7.79 -4.50 -32.28
N SER A 340 7.95 -3.79 -33.39
CA SER A 340 7.53 -4.29 -34.68
C SER A 340 8.21 -5.65 -34.85
N ARG A 341 7.38 -6.66 -35.12
CA ARG A 341 7.78 -7.99 -35.57
C ARG A 341 9.04 -7.90 -36.45
N ARG A 342 10.18 -8.37 -35.96
CA ARG A 342 11.16 -9.02 -36.85
C ARG A 342 10.76 -10.49 -36.95
N ALA A 343 9.70 -10.72 -37.73
CA ALA A 343 9.63 -11.90 -38.56
C ALA A 343 10.36 -11.52 -39.85
N GLY A 344 11.37 -12.32 -40.21
CA GLY A 344 12.23 -12.16 -41.37
C GLY A 344 13.34 -13.17 -41.27
#